data_AF-A0A1H2GXX5-F1
#
_entry.id   AF-A0A1H2GXX5-F1
#
_cell.length_a   1.000
_cell.length_b   1.000
_cell.length_c   1.000
_cell.angle_alpha   90.00
_cell.angle_beta   90.00
_cell.angle_gamma   90.00
#
_symmetry.space_group_name_H-M   'P 1'
#
loop_
_entity.id
_entity.type
_entity.pdbx_description
1 polymer ?
#
loop_
_entity_poly.entity_id
_entity_poly.type
_entity_poly.pdbx_seq_one_letter_code
_entity_poly.pdbx_strand_id
1 'polypeptide(L)'
;MWDDVEQRTHLAEVLTSLHDRLSTLAAVERPQSELLRGFRAGMTFARVCVLDVITTESLRPDAFVGAAVLSGGLRRDFDIIQGLVDRIEQEGRWAADADDSEFRVGYHAALGIARHHLDVARRTLDIREAPAGMHRPVRSRSRRAAAVAGG
;
A
#
# COMPACT_ATOMS: atom_id res chain seq x y z
N MET A 1 6.24 -23.40 6.28
CA MET A 1 5.15 -23.87 5.37
C MET A 1 3.79 -23.37 5.82
N TRP A 2 3.45 -23.37 7.11
CA TRP A 2 2.20 -22.79 7.63
C TRP A 2 2.23 -21.24 7.65
N ASP A 3 3.37 -20.65 8.01
CA ASP A 3 3.56 -19.19 8.05
C ASP A 3 3.40 -18.49 6.67
N ASP A 4 3.78 -19.18 5.58
CA ASP A 4 3.67 -18.64 4.21
C ASP A 4 2.22 -18.58 3.70
N VAL A 5 1.37 -19.52 4.11
CA VAL A 5 -0.06 -19.52 3.75
C VAL A 5 -0.78 -18.42 4.53
N GLU A 6 -0.43 -18.25 5.80
CA GLU A 6 -1.01 -17.21 6.67
C GLU A 6 -0.66 -15.79 6.17
N GLN A 7 0.56 -15.58 5.68
CA GLN A 7 1.02 -14.29 5.16
C GLN A 7 0.41 -13.93 3.80
N ARG A 8 0.25 -14.90 2.89
CA ARG A 8 -0.44 -14.72 1.59
C ARG A 8 -1.92 -14.41 1.75
N THR A 9 -2.54 -15.01 2.75
CA THR A 9 -3.93 -14.71 3.11
C THR A 9 -4.04 -13.23 3.48
N HIS A 10 -3.01 -12.67 4.11
CA HIS A 10 -3.04 -11.30 4.62
C HIS A 10 -3.00 -10.19 3.55
N LEU A 11 -2.09 -10.23 2.56
CA LEU A 11 -2.10 -9.22 1.49
C LEU A 11 -3.39 -9.30 0.66
N ALA A 12 -3.86 -10.51 0.36
CA ALA A 12 -5.10 -10.72 -0.37
C ALA A 12 -6.32 -10.19 0.42
N GLU A 13 -6.37 -10.42 1.74
CA GLU A 13 -7.38 -9.85 2.64
C GLU A 13 -7.32 -8.32 2.68
N VAL A 14 -6.12 -7.74 2.79
CA VAL A 14 -5.93 -6.28 2.81
C VAL A 14 -6.40 -5.66 1.50
N LEU A 15 -6.00 -6.21 0.36
CA LEU A 15 -6.41 -5.71 -0.96
C LEU A 15 -7.92 -5.88 -1.19
N THR A 16 -8.50 -7.01 -0.77
CA THR A 16 -9.95 -7.25 -0.85
C THR A 16 -10.72 -6.27 0.04
N SER A 17 -10.26 -6.05 1.27
CA SER A 17 -10.86 -5.08 2.20
C SER A 17 -10.77 -3.65 1.67
N LEU A 18 -9.63 -3.28 1.08
CA LEU A 18 -9.45 -1.99 0.40
C LEU A 18 -10.41 -1.85 -0.78
N HIS A 19 -10.51 -2.88 -1.62
CA HIS A 19 -11.42 -2.89 -2.77
C HIS A 19 -12.89 -2.71 -2.33
N ASP A 20 -13.33 -3.43 -1.31
CA ASP A 20 -14.70 -3.33 -0.78
C ASP A 20 -14.97 -1.97 -0.16
N ARG A 21 -14.00 -1.42 0.58
CA ARG A 21 -14.12 -0.10 1.19
C ARG A 21 -14.23 0.99 0.12
N LEU A 22 -13.36 0.96 -0.89
CA LEU A 22 -13.38 1.91 -2.01
C LEU A 22 -14.65 1.73 -2.86
N SER A 23 -15.12 0.51 -3.07
CA SER A 23 -16.38 0.22 -3.76
C SER A 23 -17.57 0.82 -3.04
N THR A 24 -17.63 0.68 -1.73
CA THR A 24 -18.67 1.27 -0.88
C THR A 24 -18.66 2.80 -0.99
N LEU A 25 -17.48 3.42 -0.94
CA LEU A 25 -17.35 4.88 -1.04
C LEU A 25 -17.62 5.39 -2.47
N ALA A 26 -17.37 4.58 -3.49
CA ALA A 26 -17.71 4.88 -4.89
C ALA A 26 -19.21 4.69 -5.20
N ALA A 27 -19.98 4.06 -4.30
CA ALA A 27 -21.40 3.80 -4.46
C ALA A 27 -22.25 5.06 -4.19
N VAL A 28 -22.04 6.10 -4.99
CA VAL A 28 -22.92 7.26 -5.06
C VAL A 28 -23.89 7.02 -6.20
N GLU A 29 -25.13 6.66 -5.88
CA GLU A 29 -26.19 6.53 -6.87
C GLU A 29 -26.56 7.91 -7.42
N ARG A 30 -26.37 8.11 -8.73
CA ARG A 30 -26.76 9.31 -9.49
C ARG A 30 -26.32 10.64 -8.83
N PRO A 31 -25.01 10.96 -8.86
CA PRO A 31 -24.49 12.20 -8.28
C PRO A 31 -25.17 13.43 -8.91
N GLN A 32 -25.82 14.25 -8.07
CA GLN A 32 -26.60 15.41 -8.49
C GLN A 32 -25.74 16.67 -8.69
N SER A 33 -24.53 16.73 -8.13
CA SER A 33 -23.59 17.86 -8.26
C SER A 33 -22.31 17.47 -9.01
N GLU A 34 -21.58 18.46 -9.53
CA GLU A 34 -20.25 18.25 -10.12
C GLU A 34 -19.25 17.75 -9.09
N LEU A 35 -19.29 18.29 -7.88
CA LEU A 35 -18.51 17.81 -6.75
C LEU A 35 -18.68 16.31 -6.51
N LEU A 36 -19.92 15.81 -6.45
CA LEU A 36 -20.20 14.38 -6.22
C LEU A 36 -19.82 13.52 -7.44
N ARG A 37 -19.94 14.05 -8.66
CA ARG A 37 -19.45 13.38 -9.88
C ARG A 37 -17.93 13.19 -9.82
N GLY A 38 -17.21 14.24 -9.43
CA GLY A 38 -15.76 14.22 -9.21
C GLY A 38 -15.36 13.22 -8.14
N PHE A 39 -16.01 13.29 -6.98
CA PHE A 39 -15.78 12.36 -5.88
C PHE A 39 -15.94 10.89 -6.30
N ARG A 40 -17.05 10.57 -6.97
CA ARG A 40 -17.31 9.22 -7.47
C ARG A 40 -16.24 8.78 -8.47
N ALA A 41 -15.81 9.66 -9.37
CA ALA A 41 -14.75 9.36 -10.33
C ALA A 41 -13.42 9.05 -9.61
N GLY A 42 -13.04 9.85 -8.60
CA GLY A 42 -11.81 9.63 -7.83
C GLY A 42 -11.82 8.33 -7.04
N MET A 43 -12.94 8.00 -6.38
CA MET A 43 -13.08 6.72 -5.68
C MET A 43 -13.08 5.53 -6.64
N THR A 44 -13.67 5.70 -7.83
CA THR A 44 -13.65 4.67 -8.88
C THR A 44 -12.23 4.44 -9.39
N PHE A 45 -11.46 5.50 -9.64
CA PHE A 45 -10.06 5.40 -10.04
C PHE A 45 -9.24 4.62 -9.00
N ALA A 46 -9.34 5.01 -7.73
CA ALA A 46 -8.64 4.32 -6.65
C ALA A 46 -9.03 2.84 -6.55
N ARG A 47 -10.32 2.52 -6.67
CA ARG A 47 -10.82 1.14 -6.70
C ARG A 47 -10.20 0.34 -7.84
N VAL A 48 -10.16 0.91 -9.05
CA VAL A 48 -9.57 0.26 -10.22
C VAL A 48 -8.08 0.01 -10.01
N CYS A 49 -7.34 0.96 -9.42
CA CYS A 49 -5.93 0.75 -9.10
C CYS A 49 -5.71 -0.47 -8.18
N VAL A 50 -6.55 -0.62 -7.15
CA VAL A 50 -6.49 -1.79 -6.24
C VAL A 50 -6.88 -3.07 -6.98
N LEU A 51 -7.91 -3.03 -7.83
CA LEU A 51 -8.34 -4.19 -8.63
C LEU A 51 -7.26 -4.64 -9.65
N ASP A 52 -6.55 -3.70 -10.27
CA ASP A 52 -5.41 -3.98 -11.15
C ASP A 52 -4.33 -4.78 -10.41
N VAL A 53 -4.06 -4.42 -9.15
CA VAL A 53 -3.10 -5.15 -8.31
C VAL A 53 -3.62 -6.54 -7.97
N ILE A 54 -4.88 -6.65 -7.50
CA ILE A 54 -5.50 -7.96 -7.20
C ILE A 54 -5.39 -8.90 -8.40
N THR A 55 -5.74 -8.41 -9.59
CA THR A 55 -5.71 -9.21 -10.82
C THR A 55 -4.28 -9.57 -11.23
N THR A 56 -3.34 -8.62 -11.16
CA THR A 56 -1.92 -8.86 -11.46
C THR A 56 -1.32 -9.92 -10.54
N GLU A 57 -1.63 -9.84 -9.25
CA GLU A 57 -1.15 -10.79 -8.24
C GLU A 57 -1.81 -12.16 -8.39
N SER A 58 -3.10 -12.22 -8.71
CA SER A 58 -3.82 -13.48 -8.97
C SER A 58 -3.29 -14.24 -10.19
N LEU A 59 -2.74 -13.52 -11.18
CA LEU A 59 -2.14 -14.10 -12.39
C LEU A 59 -0.70 -14.59 -12.19
N ARG A 60 -0.12 -14.42 -10.99
CA ARG A 60 1.24 -14.91 -10.65
C ARG A 60 1.23 -15.84 -9.43
N PRO A 61 0.61 -17.04 -9.51
CA PRO A 61 0.56 -17.98 -8.39
C PRO A 61 1.96 -18.33 -7.86
N ASP A 62 2.95 -18.44 -8.74
CA ASP A 62 4.31 -18.85 -8.38
C ASP A 62 5.13 -17.74 -7.68
N ALA A 63 4.82 -16.47 -7.97
CA ALA A 63 5.39 -15.33 -7.25
C ALA A 63 4.78 -15.18 -5.84
N PHE A 64 3.52 -15.63 -5.70
CA PHE A 64 2.91 -15.86 -4.40
C PHE A 64 3.66 -16.99 -3.67
N VAL A 65 3.91 -18.14 -4.33
CA VAL A 65 4.45 -19.36 -3.70
C VAL A 65 5.95 -19.35 -3.36
N GLY A 66 6.79 -18.67 -4.15
CA GLY A 66 8.25 -18.72 -3.98
C GLY A 66 8.89 -17.55 -3.21
N ALA A 67 8.29 -16.35 -3.23
CA ALA A 67 8.94 -15.14 -2.71
C ALA A 67 8.76 -14.92 -1.20
N ALA A 68 7.76 -15.56 -0.58
CA ALA A 68 7.56 -15.52 0.88
C ALA A 68 8.64 -16.33 1.64
N VAL A 69 9.18 -17.38 1.01
CA VAL A 69 10.10 -18.37 1.61
C VAL A 69 11.47 -17.78 1.99
N LEU A 70 11.86 -16.65 1.40
CA LEU A 70 13.18 -16.03 1.59
C LEU A 70 13.05 -14.58 2.08
N SER A 71 12.39 -14.36 3.22
CA SER A 71 12.52 -13.11 4.00
C SER A 71 12.08 -11.80 3.31
N GLY A 72 11.49 -11.87 2.10
CA GLY A 72 11.18 -10.71 1.24
C GLY A 72 9.68 -10.48 0.99
N GLY A 73 8.80 -11.33 1.52
CA GLY A 73 7.34 -11.24 1.35
C GLY A 73 6.75 -9.95 1.91
N LEU A 74 7.03 -9.61 3.17
CA LEU A 74 6.52 -8.38 3.81
C LEU A 74 6.96 -7.11 3.12
N ARG A 75 8.25 -7.05 2.72
CA ARG A 75 8.79 -5.90 2.00
C ARG A 75 8.13 -5.75 0.63
N ARG A 76 7.90 -6.86 -0.06
CA ARG A 76 7.15 -6.87 -1.32
C ARG A 76 5.70 -6.41 -1.12
N ASP A 77 5.02 -6.89 -0.09
CA ASP A 77 3.64 -6.51 0.22
C ASP A 77 3.55 -5.01 0.55
N PHE A 78 4.52 -4.50 1.31
CA PHE A 78 4.69 -3.07 1.56
C PHE A 78 4.92 -2.31 0.26
N ASP A 79 5.84 -2.75 -0.59
CA ASP A 79 6.18 -2.11 -1.86
C ASP A 79 4.96 -2.07 -2.81
N ILE A 80 4.11 -3.10 -2.78
CA ILE A 80 2.84 -3.15 -3.53
C ILE A 80 1.87 -2.06 -3.04
N ILE A 81 1.66 -1.95 -1.72
CA ILE A 81 0.78 -0.91 -1.16
C ILE A 81 1.40 0.49 -1.37
N GLN A 82 2.72 0.62 -1.25
CA GLN A 82 3.43 1.87 -1.52
C GLN A 82 3.28 2.30 -2.98
N GLY A 83 3.39 1.37 -3.93
CA GLY A 83 3.14 1.65 -5.35
C GLY A 83 1.72 2.13 -5.62
N LEU A 84 0.72 1.63 -4.88
CA LEU A 84 -0.65 2.16 -4.94
C LEU A 84 -0.74 3.58 -4.38
N VAL A 85 -0.09 3.85 -3.24
CA VAL A 85 -0.03 5.21 -2.66
C VAL A 85 0.59 6.19 -3.66
N ASP A 86 1.72 5.83 -4.26
CA ASP A 86 2.44 6.67 -5.22
C ASP A 86 1.59 6.94 -6.47
N ARG A 87 0.85 5.93 -6.97
CA ARG A 87 -0.07 6.07 -8.10
C ARG A 87 -1.22 7.02 -7.79
N ILE A 88 -1.82 6.93 -6.60
CA ILE A 88 -2.88 7.85 -6.17
C ILE A 88 -2.34 9.27 -5.95
N GLU A 89 -1.14 9.41 -5.39
CA GLU A 89 -0.54 10.72 -5.17
C GLU A 89 -0.17 11.41 -6.49
N GLN A 90 0.35 10.66 -7.47
CA GLN A 90 0.62 11.18 -8.80
C GLN A 90 -0.65 11.67 -9.50
N GLU A 91 -1.74 10.91 -9.41
CA GLU A 91 -3.04 11.30 -9.94
C GLU A 91 -3.59 12.55 -9.22
N GLY A 92 -3.40 12.63 -7.90
CA GLY A 92 -3.80 13.78 -7.09
C GLY A 92 -3.09 15.06 -7.49
N ARG A 93 -1.78 14.99 -7.77
CA ARG A 93 -1.01 16.15 -8.28
C ARG A 93 -1.57 16.65 -9.62
N TRP A 94 -1.85 15.74 -10.56
CA TRP A 94 -2.49 16.12 -11.83
C TRP A 94 -3.86 16.77 -11.65
N ALA A 95 -4.66 16.26 -10.70
CA ALA A 95 -5.97 16.82 -10.39
C ALA A 95 -5.90 18.22 -9.78
N ALA A 96 -4.87 18.49 -8.97
CA ALA A 96 -4.64 19.77 -8.29
C ALA A 96 -4.17 20.90 -9.21
N ASP A 97 -3.52 20.59 -10.33
CA ASP A 97 -2.83 21.57 -11.18
C ASP A 97 -3.71 22.26 -12.25
N ALA A 98 -5.02 21.99 -12.34
CA ALA A 98 -5.85 22.66 -13.34
C ALA A 98 -7.22 23.13 -12.82
N ASP A 99 -7.72 24.21 -13.45
CA ASP A 99 -8.92 25.01 -13.16
C ASP A 99 -9.83 24.48 -12.04
N ASP A 100 -10.07 25.33 -11.03
CA ASP A 100 -10.89 25.14 -9.81
C ASP A 100 -12.38 24.78 -10.10
N SER A 101 -12.61 23.69 -10.83
CA SER A 101 -13.92 23.12 -11.07
C SER A 101 -14.34 22.29 -9.87
N GLU A 102 -15.62 22.36 -9.50
CA GLU A 102 -16.19 21.54 -8.43
C GLU A 102 -15.90 20.05 -8.64
N PHE A 103 -15.90 19.60 -9.89
CA PHE A 103 -15.51 18.24 -10.25
C PHE A 103 -14.10 17.89 -9.77
N ARG A 104 -13.09 18.73 -10.05
CA ARG A 104 -11.70 18.46 -9.64
C ARG A 104 -11.54 18.52 -8.14
N VAL A 105 -12.22 19.43 -7.45
CA VAL A 105 -12.25 19.48 -5.98
C VAL A 105 -12.76 18.15 -5.41
N GLY A 106 -13.87 17.64 -5.95
CA GLY A 106 -14.44 16.36 -5.55
C GLY A 106 -13.51 15.19 -5.84
N TYR A 107 -12.90 15.19 -7.02
CA TYR A 107 -11.95 14.16 -7.45
C TYR A 107 -10.71 14.12 -6.55
N HIS A 108 -10.10 15.28 -6.28
CA HIS A 108 -8.94 15.40 -5.40
C HIS A 108 -9.28 14.97 -3.96
N ALA A 109 -10.44 15.36 -3.43
CA ALA A 109 -10.89 14.93 -2.11
C ALA A 109 -11.05 13.41 -2.01
N ALA A 110 -11.61 12.77 -3.04
CA ALA A 110 -11.73 11.31 -3.12
C ALA A 110 -10.35 10.62 -3.13
N LEU A 111 -9.40 11.12 -3.92
CA LEU A 111 -8.03 10.58 -3.92
C LEU A 111 -7.34 10.73 -2.56
N GLY A 112 -7.56 11.84 -1.85
CA GLY A 112 -7.07 12.03 -0.49
C GLY A 112 -7.63 10.99 0.51
N ILE A 113 -8.93 10.68 0.42
CA ILE A 113 -9.57 9.64 1.25
C ILE A 113 -9.04 8.25 0.88
N ALA A 114 -8.90 7.95 -0.40
CA ALA A 114 -8.36 6.67 -0.85
C ALA A 114 -6.91 6.48 -0.37
N ARG A 115 -6.07 7.52 -0.49
CA ARG A 115 -4.71 7.54 0.06
C ARG A 115 -4.71 7.27 1.55
N HIS A 116 -5.59 7.91 2.32
CA HIS A 116 -5.69 7.67 3.76
C HIS A 116 -5.97 6.19 4.07
N HIS A 117 -6.87 5.54 3.34
CA HIS A 117 -7.14 4.12 3.50
C HIS A 117 -5.92 3.24 3.15
N LEU A 118 -5.17 3.58 2.09
CA LEU A 118 -3.93 2.89 1.76
C LEU A 118 -2.83 3.10 2.82
N ASP A 119 -2.70 4.32 3.37
CA ASP A 119 -1.74 4.61 4.44
C ASP A 119 -2.05 3.81 5.71
N VAL A 120 -3.34 3.64 6.04
CA VAL A 120 -3.79 2.77 7.15
C VAL A 120 -3.46 1.30 6.87
N ALA A 121 -3.72 0.82 5.64
CA ALA A 121 -3.35 -0.54 5.24
C ALA A 121 -1.83 -0.76 5.32
N ARG A 122 -1.04 0.19 4.83
CA ARG A 122 0.42 0.18 4.90
C ARG A 122 0.92 0.12 6.34
N ARG A 123 0.37 0.94 7.23
CA ARG A 123 0.71 0.92 8.68
C ARG A 123 0.31 -0.39 9.35
N THR A 124 -0.80 -1.00 8.94
CA THR A 124 -1.21 -2.30 9.48
C THR A 124 -0.21 -3.40 9.10
N LEU A 125 0.38 -3.32 7.91
CA LEU A 125 1.47 -4.20 7.48
C LEU A 125 2.79 -3.91 8.24
N ASP A 126 3.09 -2.63 8.48
CA ASP A 126 4.29 -2.14 9.20
C ASP A 126 4.26 -2.45 10.72
N ILE A 127 3.11 -2.37 11.39
CA ILE A 127 2.99 -2.69 12.83
C ILE A 127 3.36 -4.16 13.12
N ARG A 128 3.26 -5.05 12.13
CA ARG A 128 3.73 -6.44 12.23
C ARG A 128 5.26 -6.57 12.02
N GLU A 129 5.96 -5.54 11.57
CA GLU A 129 7.44 -5.43 11.63
C GLU A 129 7.98 -5.14 13.04
N ALA A 130 7.14 -4.82 14.02
CA ALA A 130 7.56 -4.70 15.41
C ALA A 130 7.37 -6.05 16.13
N PRO A 131 8.35 -6.98 16.11
CA PRO A 131 8.37 -7.99 17.15
C PRO A 131 8.50 -7.22 18.46
N ALA A 132 7.52 -7.37 19.33
CA ALA A 132 7.59 -6.93 20.72
C ALA A 132 8.75 -7.67 21.41
N GLY A 133 9.99 -7.22 21.17
CA GLY A 133 11.18 -7.90 21.68
C GLY A 133 12.53 -7.69 20.99
N MET A 134 12.65 -7.00 19.84
CA MET A 134 13.98 -6.86 19.17
C MET A 134 14.50 -5.44 18.97
N HIS A 135 14.24 -4.52 19.90
CA HIS A 135 15.14 -3.39 20.10
C HIS A 135 16.25 -3.76 21.09
N ARG A 136 17.29 -4.42 20.59
CA ARG A 136 18.63 -4.29 21.17
C ARG A 136 19.47 -3.46 20.21
N PRO A 137 19.88 -2.23 20.56
CA PRO A 137 20.76 -1.47 19.70
C PRO A 137 22.11 -2.21 19.62
N VAL A 138 22.42 -2.73 18.44
CA VAL A 138 23.76 -3.26 18.15
C VAL A 138 24.71 -2.06 18.18
N ARG A 139 25.46 -1.94 19.28
CA ARG A 139 26.62 -1.04 19.33
C ARG A 139 27.69 -1.60 18.39
N SER A 140 27.70 -1.13 17.15
CA SER A 140 28.86 -1.25 16.29
C SER A 140 29.97 -0.34 16.81
N ARG A 141 30.98 -0.93 17.45
CA ARG A 141 32.31 -0.32 17.49
C ARG A 141 33.34 -1.40 17.21
N SER A 142 33.73 -1.46 15.94
CA SER A 142 35.00 -2.04 15.54
C SER A 142 36.14 -1.30 16.24
N ARG A 143 37.09 -2.06 16.79
CA ARG A 143 38.50 -1.65 16.84
C ARG A 143 39.36 -2.89 16.66
N ARG A 144 39.71 -3.10 15.39
CA ARG A 144 41.07 -3.38 14.90
C ARG A 144 41.89 -4.36 15.74
N ALA A 145 41.96 -5.59 15.23
CA ALA A 145 43.16 -6.40 15.34
C ALA A 145 44.36 -5.56 14.87
N ALA A 146 45.33 -5.36 15.75
CA ALA A 146 46.67 -4.90 15.43
C ALA A 146 47.65 -5.74 16.24
N ALA A 147 48.48 -6.47 15.48
CA ALA A 147 49.80 -6.97 15.84
C ALA A 147 49.92 -8.00 16.99
N VAL A 148 49.87 -9.28 16.60
CA VAL A 148 50.92 -10.21 17.04
C VAL A 148 52.14 -9.91 16.15
N ALA A 149 53.14 -9.20 16.69
CA ALA A 149 54.54 -9.25 16.26
C ALA A 149 55.43 -8.39 17.17
N GLY A 150 56.23 -9.05 18.01
CA GLY A 150 57.53 -8.53 18.44
C GLY A 150 57.74 -8.36 19.95
N GLY A 151 58.56 -9.25 20.52
CA GLY A 151 59.42 -8.96 21.68
C GLY A 151 58.95 -9.52 23.00
#